data_AF-A0ABD5DFU9-F1
#
_entry.id   AF-A0ABD5DFU9-F1
#
_cell.length_a   1.000
_cell.length_b   1.000
_cell.length_c   1.000
_cell.angle_alpha   90.00
_cell.angle_beta   90.00
_cell.angle_gamma   90.00
#
_symmetry.space_group_name_H-M   'P 1'
#
loop_
_entity.id
_entity.type
_entity.pdbx_description
1 polymer ?
#
loop_
_entity_poly.entity_id
_entity_poly.type
_entity_poly.pdbx_seq_one_letter_code
_entity_poly.pdbx_strand_id
1 'polypeptide(L)'
;HNPHQPKSAAGVVVEALSRRRAAGLPAFTVMSCDNMPENGHVMRNVVCAYARALDEDLAAWIEQNVTFPSTMVDRIVPAVTAET
;
A
#
# COMPACT_ATOMS: atom_id res chain seq x y z
N HIS A 1 -2.85 19.20 3.05
CA HIS A 1 -2.73 17.73 3.09
C HIS A 1 -2.02 17.39 4.39
N ASN A 2 -2.59 16.53 5.26
CA ASN A 2 -1.96 16.15 6.53
C ASN A 2 -1.49 14.68 6.45
N PRO A 3 -0.17 14.41 6.38
CA PRO A 3 0.36 13.06 6.27
C PRO A 3 -0.01 12.15 7.45
N HIS A 4 -0.23 12.73 8.64
CA HIS A 4 -0.62 11.99 9.84
C HIS A 4 -2.13 11.73 9.96
N GLN A 5 -2.92 12.28 9.03
CA GLN A 5 -4.36 12.02 8.87
C GLN A 5 -4.68 11.77 7.39
N PRO A 6 -4.12 10.71 6.80
CA PRO A 6 -4.27 10.43 5.38
C PRO A 6 -5.69 9.95 5.06
N LYS A 7 -6.20 10.30 3.87
CA LYS A 7 -7.51 9.87 3.36
C LYS A 7 -7.41 8.83 2.24
N SER A 8 -6.24 8.69 1.61
CA SER A 8 -6.00 7.71 0.55
C SER A 8 -5.42 6.42 1.12
N ALA A 9 -5.68 5.28 0.46
CA ALA A 9 -5.14 3.99 0.86
C ALA A 9 -3.60 3.99 0.91
N ALA A 10 -2.94 4.54 -0.11
CA ALA A 10 -1.48 4.68 -0.14
C ALA A 10 -0.96 5.54 1.02
N GLY A 11 -1.64 6.64 1.35
CA GLY A 11 -1.25 7.50 2.47
C GLY A 11 -1.39 6.79 3.82
N VAL A 12 -2.47 6.03 4.02
CA VAL A 12 -2.67 5.22 5.24
C VAL A 12 -1.57 4.18 5.38
N VAL A 13 -1.23 3.49 4.30
CA VAL A 13 -0.15 2.48 4.28
C VAL A 13 1.19 3.10 4.63
N VAL A 14 1.56 4.22 4.02
CA VAL A 14 2.84 4.91 4.28
C VAL A 14 2.92 5.41 5.72
N GLU A 15 1.85 6.01 6.25
CA GLU A 15 1.82 6.47 7.64
C GLU A 15 1.92 5.30 8.63
N ALA A 16 1.25 4.18 8.36
CA ALA A 16 1.37 2.98 9.18
C ALA A 16 2.80 2.42 9.18
N LEU A 17 3.45 2.38 8.02
CA LEU A 17 4.84 1.94 7.88
C LEU A 17 5.81 2.89 8.60
N SER A 18 5.59 4.21 8.49
CA SER A 18 6.37 5.23 9.19
C SER A 18 6.32 5.03 10.71
N ARG A 19 5.14 4.82 11.28
CA ARG A 19 4.98 4.55 12.72
C ARG A 19 5.66 3.25 13.14
N ARG A 20 5.59 2.21 12.31
CA ARG A 20 6.26 0.93 12.59
C ARG A 20 7.78 1.07 12.59
N ARG A 21 8.35 1.78 11.61
CA ARG A 21 9.78 2.14 11.56
C ARG A 21 10.19 2.88 12.84
N ALA A 22 9.44 3.91 13.23
CA ALA A 22 9.73 4.69 14.44
C ALA A 22 9.66 3.86 15.73
N ALA A 23 8.78 2.86 15.77
CA ALA A 23 8.65 1.92 16.90
C ALA A 23 9.62 0.72 16.83
N GLY A 24 10.50 0.62 15.82
CA GLY A 24 11.40 -0.52 15.63
C GLY A 24 10.68 -1.83 15.29
N LEU A 25 9.45 -1.76 14.77
CA LEU A 25 8.67 -2.93 14.40
C LEU A 25 8.95 -3.35 12.94
N PRO A 26 8.87 -4.66 12.62
CA PRO A 26 9.09 -5.14 11.26
C PRO A 26 8.04 -4.59 10.29
N ALA A 27 8.38 -4.41 9.02
CA ALA A 27 7.42 -4.07 7.98
C ALA A 27 6.35 -5.17 7.79
N PHE A 28 5.24 -4.82 7.16
CA PHE A 28 4.25 -5.79 6.66
C PHE A 28 4.28 -5.82 5.13
N THR A 29 3.87 -6.95 4.55
CA THR A 29 3.65 -7.08 3.10
C THR A 29 2.42 -6.30 2.66
N VAL A 30 2.52 -5.62 1.52
CA VAL A 30 1.37 -4.94 0.89
C VAL A 30 0.99 -5.73 -0.36
N MET A 31 -0.11 -6.47 -0.27
CA MET A 31 -0.59 -7.33 -1.35
C MET A 31 -1.83 -6.70 -2.00
N SER A 32 -1.71 -6.26 -3.25
CA SER A 32 -2.88 -5.84 -4.03
C SER A 32 -3.62 -7.07 -4.55
N CYS A 33 -4.94 -7.01 -4.47
CA CYS A 33 -5.87 -7.99 -5.04
C CYS A 33 -6.78 -7.33 -6.08
N ASP A 34 -6.36 -6.18 -6.63
CA ASP A 34 -7.10 -5.51 -7.70
C ASP A 34 -6.82 -6.19 -9.04
N ASN A 35 -7.81 -6.15 -9.93
CA ASN A 35 -7.71 -6.69 -11.27
C ASN A 35 -6.92 -5.73 -12.19
N MET A 36 -5.61 -5.67 -11.97
CA MET A 36 -4.66 -4.90 -12.77
C MET A 36 -3.45 -5.78 -13.13
N PRO A 37 -2.86 -5.61 -14.33
CA PRO A 37 -1.60 -6.26 -14.65
C PRO A 37 -0.53 -5.75 -13.67
N GLU A 38 0.31 -6.67 -13.17
CA GLU A 38 1.43 -6.33 -12.28
C GLU A 38 1.01 -5.49 -11.07
N ASN A 39 -0.16 -5.79 -10.49
CA ASN A 39 -0.77 -5.00 -9.41
C ASN A 39 0.16 -4.75 -8.21
N GLY A 40 1.07 -5.68 -7.89
CA GLY A 40 2.11 -5.50 -6.88
C GLY A 40 3.11 -4.40 -7.26
N HIS A 41 3.57 -4.36 -8.51
CA HIS A 41 4.48 -3.32 -9.00
C HIS A 41 3.79 -1.95 -9.03
N VAL A 42 2.52 -1.90 -9.44
CA VAL A 42 1.72 -0.67 -9.40
C VAL A 42 1.63 -0.16 -7.96
N MET A 43 1.31 -1.04 -7.01
CA MET A 43 1.21 -0.67 -5.59
C MET A 43 2.55 -0.19 -5.03
N ARG A 44 3.65 -0.88 -5.35
CA ARG A 44 5.01 -0.45 -4.97
C ARG A 44 5.30 0.95 -5.46
N ASN A 45 5.03 1.24 -6.74
CA ASN A 45 5.32 2.54 -7.34
C ASN A 45 4.55 3.67 -6.67
N VAL A 46 3.26 3.48 -6.42
CA VAL A 46 2.42 4.49 -5.75
C VAL A 46 2.87 4.73 -4.31
N VAL A 47 3.12 3.65 -3.55
CA VAL A 47 3.56 3.75 -2.16
C VAL A 47 4.94 4.41 -2.06
N CYS A 48 5.91 4.00 -2.89
CA CYS A 48 7.24 4.59 -2.88
C CYS A 48 7.23 6.04 -3.35
N ALA A 49 6.48 6.37 -4.40
CA ALA A 49 6.35 7.76 -4.87
C ALA A 49 5.72 8.66 -3.80
N TYR A 50 4.67 8.19 -3.11
CA TYR A 50 4.06 8.93 -2.01
C TYR A 50 5.02 9.09 -0.83
N ALA A 51 5.76 8.04 -0.48
CA ALA A 51 6.77 8.10 0.58
C ALA A 51 7.88 9.10 0.23
N ARG A 52 8.41 9.07 -1.00
CA ARG A 52 9.46 10.02 -1.47
C ARG A 52 9.00 11.47 -1.41
N ALA A 53 7.72 11.73 -1.66
CA ALA A 53 7.14 13.07 -1.54
C ALA A 53 7.05 13.56 -0.08
N LEU A 54 7.17 12.67 0.91
CA LEU A 54 7.15 13.00 2.34
C LEU A 54 8.55 13.00 2.96
N ASP A 55 9.31 11.93 2.73
CA ASP A 55 10.63 11.66 3.32
C ASP A 55 11.37 10.61 2.47
N GLU A 56 12.54 10.99 1.94
CA GLU A 56 13.38 10.08 1.14
C GLU A 56 13.91 8.89 1.95
N ASP A 57 14.23 9.07 3.23
CA ASP A 57 14.72 7.98 4.08
C ASP A 57 13.61 6.96 4.37
N LEU A 58 12.38 7.44 4.53
CA LEU A 58 11.21 6.57 4.67
C LEU A 58 11.00 5.76 3.40
N ALA A 59 11.11 6.38 2.22
CA ALA A 59 10.98 5.67 0.95
C ALA A 59 12.05 4.59 0.78
N ALA A 60 13.32 4.91 1.05
CA ALA A 60 14.41 3.96 0.98
C ALA A 60 14.19 2.78 1.96
N TRP A 61 13.72 3.07 3.18
CA TRP A 61 13.38 2.03 4.14
C TRP A 61 12.23 1.13 3.66
N ILE A 62 11.16 1.71 3.09
CA ILE A 62 10.04 0.97 2.53
C ILE A 62 10.51 0.06 1.39
N GLU A 63 11.35 0.57 0.47
CA GLU A 63 11.87 -0.21 -0.65
C GLU A 63 12.71 -1.43 -0.22
N GLN A 64 13.37 -1.34 0.93
CA GLN A 64 14.22 -2.42 1.46
C GLN A 64 13.45 -3.41 2.34
N ASN A 65 12.40 -2.97 3.03
CA ASN A 65 11.74 -3.76 4.09
C ASN A 65 10.34 -4.26 3.70
N VAL A 66 9.67 -3.63 2.74
CA VAL A 66 8.30 -3.98 2.33
C VAL A 66 8.31 -4.81 1.05
N THR A 67 7.53 -5.89 1.03
CA THR A 67 7.30 -6.70 -0.18
C THR A 67 5.95 -6.36 -0.81
N PHE A 68 5.92 -6.40 -2.14
CA PHE A 68 4.74 -6.07 -2.96
C PHE A 68 4.50 -7.17 -4.00
N PRO A 69 3.97 -8.34 -3.58
CA PRO A 69 3.69 -9.43 -4.51
C PRO A 69 2.57 -9.04 -5.49
N SER A 70 2.74 -9.41 -6.76
CA SER A 70 1.66 -9.35 -7.74
C SER A 70 0.78 -10.58 -7.63
N THR A 71 -0.53 -10.41 -7.80
CA THR A 71 -1.52 -11.48 -7.70
C THR A 71 -2.40 -11.53 -8.95
N MET A 72 -2.95 -12.72 -9.24
CA MET A 72 -4.06 -12.89 -10.17
C MET A 72 -5.28 -13.30 -9.34
N VAL A 73 -6.36 -12.53 -9.46
CA VAL A 73 -7.63 -12.81 -8.79
C VAL A 73 -8.71 -13.04 -9.82
N ASP A 74 -9.45 -14.13 -9.68
CA ASP A 74 -10.55 -14.46 -10.59
C ASP A 74 -11.74 -15.02 -9.79
N ARG A 75 -12.77 -14.19 -9.66
CA ARG A 75 -14.09 -14.56 -9.16
C ARG A 75 -15.09 -13.50 -9.61
N ILE A 76 -16.14 -13.93 -10.31
CA ILE A 76 -17.31 -13.08 -10.57
C ILE A 76 -18.08 -12.91 -9.25
N VAL A 77 -18.21 -11.66 -8.78
CA VAL A 77 -18.98 -11.30 -7.58
C VAL A 77 -20.00 -10.23 -7.97
N PRO A 78 -21.27 -10.59 -8.22
CA PRO A 78 -22.32 -9.61 -8.46
C PRO A 78 -22.48 -8.68 -7.24
N ALA A 79 -22.83 -7.43 -7.50
CA ALA A 79 -23.21 -6.52 -6.43
C ALA A 79 -24.49 -7.04 -5.76
N VAL A 80 -24.54 -6.98 -4.42
CA VAL A 80 -25.76 -7.27 -3.66
C VAL A 80 -26.82 -6.23 -4.02
N THR A 81 -28.02 -6.68 -4.35
CA THR A 81 -29.19 -5.82 -4.62
C THR A 81 -30.25 -6.14 -3.57
N ALA A 82 -31.21 -5.25 -3.31
CA ALA A 82 -32.24 -5.50 -2.28
C ALA A 82 -33.08 -6.78 -2.51
N GLU A 83 -32.97 -7.39 -3.69
CA GLU A 83 -33.67 -8.62 -4.09
C GLU A 83 -32.84 -9.91 -3.85
N THR A 84 -31.61 -9.81 -3.32
CA THR A 84 -30.71 -10.95 -3.01
C THR A 84 -29.88 -10.70 -1.76
#